data_AF-A0A2E3DN57-F1
#
_entry.id   AF-A0A2E3DN57-F1
#
_cell.length_a   1.000
_cell.length_b   1.000
_cell.length_c   1.000
_cell.angle_alpha   90.00
_cell.angle_beta   90.00
_cell.angle_gamma   90.00
#
_symmetry.space_group_name_H-M   'P 1'
#
loop_
_entity.id
_entity.type
_entity.pdbx_description
1 polymer ?
#
loop_
_entity_poly.entity_id
_entity_poly.type
_entity_poly.pdbx_seq_one_letter_code
_entity_poly.pdbx_strand_id
1 'polypeptide(L)'
;MMMNAFKLRLGWVAVITILFCATVASGAEKLRIFILAGQSNMVGHARAHTIATLYASDSPRDKELLSMVIKNDNLSRKVLEIQLKQARKLDELTGGISNSKVKDLEEGPEKTNLEKKIAAMKDEHQGYKDLISSSCKISDRVYINSIADRNKKAGKLGVGYGADPSKIGPEYGFGLSIAEKIDGPILLIKTSWGGKSLHYDFRPPSSGEYKLNEKELAGDKVEEIKENAGLNYRLMH
;
A
#
# COMPACT_ATOMS: atom_id res chain seq x y z
N MET A 1 -29.79 14.16 84.16
CA MET A 1 -30.74 13.04 84.33
C MET A 1 -30.59 12.13 83.13
N MET A 2 -30.22 10.87 83.38
CA MET A 2 -29.96 9.84 82.37
C MET A 2 -31.22 9.44 81.60
N MET A 3 -30.99 8.86 80.41
CA MET A 3 -31.48 7.54 79.94
C MET A 3 -32.16 7.50 78.55
N ASN A 4 -31.53 6.64 77.73
CA ASN A 4 -32.08 5.60 76.85
C ASN A 4 -33.02 6.02 75.69
N ALA A 5 -32.58 5.88 74.43
CA ALA A 5 -32.38 4.66 73.63
C ALA A 5 -33.69 4.12 73.03
N PHE A 6 -33.82 4.18 71.69
CA PHE A 6 -34.42 3.09 70.89
C PHE A 6 -33.96 3.19 69.44
N LYS A 7 -33.22 2.17 68.99
CA LYS A 7 -33.00 1.85 67.58
C LYS A 7 -34.29 1.26 67.02
N LEU A 8 -34.63 1.50 65.76
CA LEU A 8 -34.67 0.48 64.68
C LEU A 8 -35.54 0.94 63.48
N ARG A 9 -34.88 1.07 62.31
CA ARG A 9 -35.29 0.73 60.93
C ARG A 9 -36.70 1.13 60.44
N LEU A 10 -36.76 1.88 59.34
CA LEU A 10 -37.17 1.33 58.03
C LEU A 10 -36.98 2.35 56.89
N GLY A 11 -36.38 1.91 55.77
CA GLY A 11 -36.63 2.52 54.45
C GLY A 11 -35.50 3.33 53.82
N TRP A 12 -34.35 2.70 53.52
CA TRP A 12 -33.49 3.18 52.44
C TRP A 12 -34.15 2.81 51.10
N VAL A 13 -34.88 3.73 50.48
CA VAL A 13 -35.25 3.62 49.07
C VAL A 13 -34.00 3.93 48.26
N ALA A 14 -33.28 2.89 47.86
CA ALA A 14 -32.22 3.00 46.86
C ALA A 14 -32.88 3.31 45.51
N VAL A 15 -32.87 4.59 45.12
CA VAL A 15 -33.20 5.01 43.76
C VAL A 15 -32.04 4.55 42.88
N ILE A 16 -32.18 3.36 42.28
CA ILE A 16 -31.30 2.89 41.21
C ILE A 16 -31.68 3.72 39.98
N THR A 17 -30.96 4.82 39.77
CA THR A 17 -30.99 5.54 38.50
C THR A 17 -30.30 4.65 37.48
N ILE A 18 -31.07 3.83 36.76
CA ILE A 18 -30.60 3.15 35.56
C ILE A 18 -30.27 4.26 34.57
N LEU A 19 -28.98 4.61 34.49
CA LEU A 19 -28.45 5.42 33.41
C LEU A 19 -28.59 4.58 32.15
N PHE A 20 -29.75 4.70 31.49
CA PHE A 20 -29.94 4.23 30.12
C PHE A 20 -28.97 5.04 29.27
N CYS A 21 -27.74 4.53 29.14
CA CYS A 21 -26.85 4.92 28.07
C CYS A 21 -27.54 4.42 26.81
N ALA A 22 -28.47 5.22 26.29
CA ALA A 22 -28.93 5.07 24.93
C ALA A 22 -27.67 5.20 24.09
N THR A 23 -27.10 4.06 23.71
CA THR A 23 -26.24 3.99 22.54
C THR A 23 -27.12 4.53 21.42
N VAL A 24 -26.99 5.82 21.15
CA VAL A 24 -27.55 6.43 19.96
C VAL A 24 -26.92 5.60 18.86
N ALA A 25 -27.72 4.75 18.23
CA ALA A 25 -27.34 4.11 16.99
C ALA A 25 -27.09 5.28 16.04
N SER A 26 -25.84 5.73 15.95
CA SER A 26 -25.42 6.69 14.96
C SER A 26 -25.89 6.11 13.65
N GLY A 27 -26.78 6.82 12.95
CA GLY A 27 -27.30 6.37 11.67
C GLY A 27 -26.09 6.03 10.81
N ALA A 28 -25.99 4.77 10.38
CA ALA A 28 -24.78 4.25 9.74
C ALA A 28 -24.34 5.22 8.64
N GLU A 29 -23.16 5.82 8.79
CA GLU A 29 -22.65 6.80 7.85
C GLU A 29 -22.63 6.19 6.44
N LYS A 30 -23.00 6.98 5.43
CA LYS A 30 -23.14 6.49 4.06
C LYS A 30 -21.77 6.01 3.53
N LEU A 31 -21.67 4.72 3.21
CA LEU A 31 -20.49 4.14 2.56
C LEU A 31 -20.22 4.81 1.21
N ARG A 32 -18.97 5.23 1.01
CA ARG A 32 -18.49 5.80 -0.25
C ARG A 32 -17.60 4.78 -0.97
N ILE A 33 -18.00 4.38 -2.17
CA ILE A 33 -17.28 3.37 -2.96
C ILE A 33 -16.59 4.06 -4.14
N PHE A 34 -15.30 3.80 -4.31
CA PHE A 34 -14.52 4.24 -5.47
C PHE A 34 -13.93 3.04 -6.19
N ILE A 35 -14.04 3.04 -7.51
CA ILE A 35 -13.52 1.97 -8.36
C ILE A 35 -12.23 2.47 -9.02
N LEU A 36 -11.15 1.73 -8.81
CA LEU A 36 -9.82 1.97 -9.38
C LEU A 36 -9.50 0.85 -10.36
N ALA A 37 -9.85 1.05 -11.62
CA ALA A 37 -9.59 0.08 -12.68
C ALA A 37 -8.53 0.62 -13.64
N GLY A 38 -7.61 -0.24 -14.09
CA GLY A 38 -6.63 0.18 -15.09
C GLY A 38 -5.48 -0.79 -15.28
N GLN A 39 -4.49 -0.36 -16.05
CA GLN A 39 -3.27 -1.11 -16.33
C GLN A 39 -2.02 -0.31 -15.90
N SER A 40 -0.83 -0.89 -16.10
CA SER A 40 0.48 -0.27 -15.87
C SER A 40 0.57 0.53 -14.56
N ASN A 41 0.41 1.86 -14.59
CA ASN A 41 0.50 2.74 -13.42
C ASN A 41 -0.53 2.40 -12.33
N MET A 42 -1.74 1.97 -12.70
CA MET A 42 -2.77 1.60 -11.73
C MET A 42 -2.34 0.42 -10.86
N VAL A 43 -1.53 -0.50 -11.40
CA VAL A 43 -0.99 -1.64 -10.64
C VAL A 43 -0.20 -1.15 -9.44
N GLY A 44 0.58 -0.07 -9.59
CA GLY A 44 1.40 0.47 -8.52
C GLY A 44 2.74 -0.23 -8.39
N HIS A 45 3.72 0.25 -9.16
CA HIS A 45 5.08 -0.30 -9.17
C HIS A 45 6.06 0.46 -8.28
N ALA A 46 5.63 1.57 -7.68
CA ALA A 46 6.46 2.38 -6.80
C ALA A 46 6.73 1.63 -5.49
N ARG A 47 8.00 1.54 -5.09
CA ARG A 47 8.37 0.93 -3.80
C ARG A 47 8.07 1.90 -2.67
N ALA A 48 7.44 1.44 -1.59
CA ALA A 48 7.00 2.33 -0.52
C ALA A 48 8.13 3.18 0.07
N HIS A 49 9.35 2.64 0.17
CA HIS A 49 10.50 3.39 0.69
C HIS A 49 10.85 4.65 -0.13
N THR A 50 10.41 4.77 -1.38
CA THR A 50 10.64 5.98 -2.18
C THR A 50 9.83 7.17 -1.68
N ILE A 51 8.79 6.97 -0.86
CA ILE A 51 8.09 8.07 -0.17
C ILE A 51 9.08 8.95 0.60
N ALA A 52 10.15 8.37 1.13
CA ALA A 52 11.15 9.09 1.89
C ALA A 52 11.85 10.20 1.07
N THR A 53 11.81 10.18 -0.26
CA THR A 53 12.39 11.26 -1.08
C THR A 53 11.71 12.60 -0.86
N LEU A 54 10.47 12.62 -0.34
CA LEU A 54 9.78 13.85 0.07
C LEU A 54 10.55 14.64 1.13
N TYR A 55 11.35 13.97 1.98
CA TYR A 55 12.21 14.65 2.97
C TYR A 55 13.32 15.50 2.32
N ALA A 56 13.62 15.30 1.05
CA ALA A 56 14.60 16.11 0.32
C ALA A 56 14.01 17.45 -0.17
N SER A 57 12.70 17.65 -0.09
CA SER A 57 12.03 18.86 -0.56
C SER A 57 11.62 19.78 0.58
N ASP A 58 11.79 21.08 0.39
CA ASP A 58 11.34 22.11 1.32
C ASP A 58 9.97 22.70 0.92
N SER A 59 9.39 22.22 -0.19
CA SER A 59 8.12 22.75 -0.72
C SER A 59 6.96 22.52 0.25
N PRO A 60 6.03 23.47 0.41
CA PRO A 60 4.85 23.30 1.27
C PRO A 60 4.02 22.07 0.88
N ARG A 61 3.87 21.83 -0.43
CA ARG A 61 3.13 20.69 -0.97
C ARG A 61 3.74 19.35 -0.55
N ASP A 62 5.06 19.21 -0.59
CA ASP A 62 5.72 17.95 -0.24
C ASP A 62 5.69 17.72 1.27
N LYS A 63 5.74 18.78 2.07
CA LYS A 63 5.55 18.71 3.54
C LYS A 63 4.13 18.27 3.89
N GLU A 64 3.12 18.83 3.22
CA GLU A 64 1.72 18.41 3.37
C GLU A 64 1.55 16.93 2.97
N LEU A 65 2.07 16.55 1.81
CA LEU A 65 2.04 15.16 1.35
C LEU A 65 2.73 14.21 2.34
N LEU A 66 3.89 14.61 2.87
CA LEU A 66 4.63 13.83 3.86
C LEU A 66 3.78 13.61 5.13
N SER A 67 3.12 14.66 5.63
CA SER A 67 2.24 14.57 6.80
C SER A 67 1.02 13.68 6.57
N MET A 68 0.53 13.61 5.32
CA MET A 68 -0.57 12.74 4.95
C MET A 68 -0.16 11.25 4.95
N VAL A 69 1.07 10.94 4.55
CA VAL A 69 1.50 9.54 4.27
C VAL A 69 2.43 8.91 5.31
N ILE A 70 3.09 9.69 6.16
CA ILE A 70 3.96 9.22 7.25
C ILE A 70 3.35 9.57 8.60
N LYS A 71 3.41 8.63 9.57
CA LYS A 71 2.91 8.83 10.95
C LYS A 71 4.00 9.02 11.99
N ASN A 72 5.28 8.81 11.64
CA ASN A 72 6.39 8.66 12.59
C ASN A 72 7.42 9.78 12.42
N ASP A 73 7.80 10.40 13.54
CA ASP A 73 8.76 11.51 13.61
C ASP A 73 10.24 11.06 13.57
N ASN A 74 10.51 9.75 13.65
CA ASN A 74 11.87 9.20 13.60
C ASN A 74 12.50 9.22 12.20
N LEU A 75 11.77 9.72 11.20
CA LEU A 75 12.25 9.90 9.84
C LEU A 75 12.59 11.36 9.58
N SER A 76 13.68 11.59 8.88
CA SER A 76 14.14 12.95 8.57
C SER A 76 14.98 12.97 7.30
N ARG A 77 15.22 14.17 6.78
CA ARG A 77 16.18 14.40 5.69
C ARG A 77 17.55 13.81 6.00
N LYS A 78 18.02 13.91 7.24
CA LYS A 78 19.32 13.34 7.66
C LYS A 78 19.35 11.81 7.52
N VAL A 79 18.27 11.13 7.91
CA VAL A 79 18.15 9.67 7.78
C VAL A 79 18.15 9.27 6.30
N LEU A 80 17.39 9.98 5.46
CA LEU A 80 17.41 9.78 4.00
C LEU A 80 18.83 9.95 3.43
N GLU A 81 19.52 11.05 3.75
CA GLU A 81 20.85 11.34 3.21
C GLU A 81 21.91 10.31 3.63
N ILE A 82 21.82 9.79 4.87
CA ILE A 82 22.69 8.68 5.33
C ILE A 82 22.46 7.45 4.45
N GLN A 83 21.20 7.08 4.23
CA GLN A 83 20.86 5.93 3.42
C GLN A 83 21.28 6.12 1.95
N LEU A 84 21.08 7.30 1.35
CA LEU A 84 21.48 7.56 -0.03
C LEU A 84 23.00 7.42 -0.21
N LYS A 85 23.79 7.85 0.78
CA LYS A 85 25.25 7.64 0.79
C LYS A 85 25.62 6.15 0.85
N GLN A 86 24.92 5.37 1.67
CA GLN A 86 25.14 3.93 1.76
C GLN A 86 24.76 3.20 0.46
N ALA A 87 23.64 3.58 -0.16
CA ALA A 87 23.21 3.02 -1.44
C ALA A 87 24.20 3.32 -2.56
N ARG A 88 24.73 4.56 -2.65
CA ARG A 88 25.79 4.90 -3.63
C ARG A 88 27.04 4.06 -3.44
N LYS A 89 27.49 3.89 -2.19
CA LYS A 89 28.63 3.01 -1.87
C LYS A 89 28.36 1.56 -2.27
N LEU A 90 27.14 1.07 -2.04
CA LEU A 90 26.74 -0.27 -2.46
C LEU A 90 26.81 -0.40 -3.98
N ASP A 91 26.24 0.54 -4.73
CA ASP A 91 26.29 0.56 -6.20
C ASP A 91 27.73 0.63 -6.73
N GLU A 92 28.59 1.44 -6.12
CA GLU A 92 30.01 1.53 -6.46
C GLU A 92 30.74 0.20 -6.24
N LEU A 93 30.41 -0.52 -5.17
CA LEU A 93 30.98 -1.84 -4.85
C LEU A 93 30.45 -2.94 -5.75
N THR A 94 29.15 -2.93 -6.07
CA THR A 94 28.53 -4.00 -6.84
C THR A 94 28.65 -3.81 -8.35
N GLY A 95 28.82 -2.58 -8.83
CA GLY A 95 28.61 -2.24 -10.25
C GLY A 95 27.14 -1.91 -10.55
N GLY A 96 26.41 -1.41 -9.55
CA GLY A 96 24.99 -1.06 -9.64
C GLY A 96 24.07 -2.26 -9.73
N ILE A 97 22.94 -2.08 -10.42
CA ILE A 97 21.82 -3.04 -10.47
C ILE A 97 22.23 -4.39 -11.05
N SER A 98 23.17 -4.42 -12.00
CA SER A 98 23.62 -5.66 -12.65
C SER A 98 24.53 -6.50 -11.76
N ASN A 99 25.06 -5.93 -10.67
CA ASN A 99 26.16 -6.47 -9.86
C ASN A 99 27.40 -6.87 -10.69
N SER A 100 27.70 -6.15 -11.78
CA SER A 100 28.77 -6.53 -12.71
C SER A 100 30.13 -6.70 -12.03
N LYS A 101 30.56 -5.75 -11.19
CA LYS A 101 31.87 -5.81 -10.52
C LYS A 101 32.07 -7.04 -9.64
N VAL A 102 30.99 -7.59 -9.09
CA VAL A 102 31.06 -8.80 -8.23
C VAL A 102 31.03 -10.06 -9.08
N LYS A 103 30.26 -10.04 -10.18
CA LYS A 103 30.17 -11.16 -11.12
C LYS A 103 31.48 -11.38 -11.88
N ASP A 104 32.17 -10.29 -12.21
CA ASP A 104 33.42 -10.31 -12.97
C ASP A 104 34.64 -10.70 -12.12
N LEU A 105 34.50 -10.85 -10.80
CA LEU A 105 35.57 -11.31 -9.91
C LEU A 105 35.74 -12.84 -10.00
N GLU A 106 37.00 -13.26 -10.04
CA GLU A 106 37.38 -14.66 -9.92
C GLU A 106 36.96 -15.25 -8.56
N GLU A 107 36.65 -16.54 -8.56
CA GLU A 107 36.30 -17.25 -7.34
C GLU A 107 37.50 -17.30 -6.38
N GLY A 108 37.29 -16.85 -5.14
CA GLY A 108 38.36 -16.75 -4.17
C GLY A 108 37.96 -16.03 -2.89
N PRO A 109 38.86 -15.98 -1.90
CA PRO A 109 38.58 -15.35 -0.60
C PRO A 109 38.22 -13.87 -0.72
N GLU A 110 38.75 -13.16 -1.71
CA GLU A 110 38.41 -11.75 -1.97
C GLU A 110 36.94 -11.58 -2.37
N LYS A 111 36.46 -12.37 -3.32
CA LYS A 111 35.06 -12.37 -3.75
C LYS A 111 34.13 -12.73 -2.59
N THR A 112 34.44 -13.80 -1.84
CA THR A 112 33.65 -14.21 -0.68
C THR A 112 33.58 -13.12 0.39
N ASN A 113 34.69 -12.44 0.68
CA ASN A 113 34.70 -11.35 1.66
C ASN A 113 33.90 -10.13 1.18
N LEU A 114 33.99 -9.81 -0.11
CA LEU A 114 33.20 -8.73 -0.72
C LEU A 114 31.70 -9.05 -0.70
N GLU A 115 31.31 -10.28 -1.03
CA GLU A 115 29.92 -10.75 -0.98
C GLU A 115 29.33 -10.67 0.44
N LYS A 116 30.11 -11.07 1.47
CA LYS A 116 29.70 -10.91 2.87
C LYS A 116 29.46 -9.44 3.23
N LYS A 117 30.36 -8.54 2.81
CA LYS A 117 30.21 -7.10 3.03
C LYS A 117 28.97 -6.54 2.32
N ILE A 118 28.74 -6.94 1.07
CA ILE A 118 27.57 -6.56 0.29
C ILE A 118 26.28 -7.07 0.93
N ALA A 119 26.27 -8.30 1.44
CA ALA A 119 25.12 -8.88 2.13
C ALA A 119 24.77 -8.03 3.36
N ALA A 120 25.74 -7.71 4.21
CA ALA A 120 25.52 -6.85 5.38
C ALA A 120 24.97 -5.46 5.00
N MET A 121 25.48 -4.84 3.93
CA MET A 121 24.99 -3.56 3.42
C MET A 121 23.56 -3.66 2.84
N LYS A 122 23.22 -4.77 2.19
CA LYS A 122 21.87 -5.04 1.68
C LYS A 122 20.88 -5.25 2.82
N ASP A 123 21.30 -5.92 3.90
CA ASP A 123 20.49 -6.13 5.09
C ASP A 123 20.21 -4.80 5.80
N GLU A 124 21.22 -3.94 5.95
CA GLU A 124 21.04 -2.58 6.49
C GLU A 124 20.07 -1.77 5.62
N HIS A 125 20.22 -1.83 4.29
CA HIS A 125 19.31 -1.17 3.37
C HIS A 125 17.88 -1.74 3.43
N GLN A 126 17.72 -3.05 3.67
CA GLN A 126 16.41 -3.66 3.87
C GLN A 126 15.78 -3.16 5.18
N GLY A 127 16.54 -3.07 6.26
CA GLY A 127 16.08 -2.49 7.53
C GLY A 127 15.57 -1.05 7.35
N TYR A 128 16.24 -0.24 6.53
CA TYR A 128 15.73 1.09 6.16
C TYR A 128 14.38 1.02 5.42
N LYS A 129 14.23 0.12 4.44
CA LYS A 129 12.95 -0.01 3.70
C LYS A 129 11.81 -0.42 4.61
N ASP A 130 12.08 -1.31 5.56
CA ASP A 130 11.10 -1.78 6.53
C ASP A 130 10.72 -0.66 7.51
N LEU A 131 11.70 0.16 7.93
CA LEU A 131 11.46 1.37 8.72
C LEU A 131 10.54 2.37 7.99
N ILE A 132 10.80 2.67 6.71
CA ILE A 132 9.92 3.57 5.95
C ILE A 132 8.52 2.96 5.80
N SER A 133 8.44 1.69 5.43
CA SER A 133 7.17 1.01 5.17
C SER A 133 6.30 0.92 6.43
N SER A 134 6.89 0.63 7.59
CA SER A 134 6.19 0.60 8.88
C SER A 134 5.81 1.99 9.40
N SER A 135 6.52 3.03 8.97
CA SER A 135 6.23 4.43 9.27
C SER A 135 5.16 5.04 8.36
N CYS A 136 4.74 4.34 7.30
CA CYS A 136 3.63 4.76 6.46
C CYS A 136 2.29 4.66 7.21
N LYS A 137 1.39 5.59 6.93
CA LYS A 137 0.06 5.67 7.53
C LYS A 137 -0.80 4.49 7.06
N ILE A 138 -1.59 3.95 7.98
CA ILE A 138 -2.68 3.01 7.68
C ILE A 138 -3.96 3.78 7.96
N SER A 139 -4.89 3.80 7.00
CA SER A 139 -6.16 4.50 7.18
C SER A 139 -7.07 3.75 8.14
N ASP A 140 -7.74 4.48 9.02
CA ASP A 140 -8.74 3.90 9.94
C ASP A 140 -10.12 3.75 9.32
N ARG A 141 -10.41 4.49 8.24
CA ARG A 141 -11.75 4.52 7.62
C ARG A 141 -11.78 4.21 6.12
N VAL A 142 -10.62 3.99 5.52
CA VAL A 142 -10.52 3.55 4.11
C VAL A 142 -10.16 2.08 4.09
N TYR A 143 -11.05 1.29 3.53
CA TYR A 143 -10.85 -0.12 3.24
C TYR A 143 -10.64 -0.29 1.75
N ILE A 144 -9.91 -1.34 1.37
CA ILE A 144 -9.64 -1.67 -0.02
C ILE A 144 -9.81 -3.16 -0.24
N ASN A 145 -10.42 -3.54 -1.36
CA ASN A 145 -10.29 -4.84 -1.98
C ASN A 145 -9.50 -4.64 -3.29
N SER A 146 -8.35 -5.30 -3.42
CA SER A 146 -7.40 -5.05 -4.50
C SER A 146 -6.95 -6.32 -5.20
N ILE A 147 -6.98 -6.26 -6.52
CA ILE A 147 -6.24 -7.12 -7.43
C ILE A 147 -5.22 -6.23 -8.18
N ALA A 148 -3.94 -6.46 -7.94
CA ALA A 148 -2.83 -5.80 -8.64
C ALA A 148 -1.88 -6.88 -9.15
N ASP A 149 -2.03 -7.24 -10.43
CA ASP A 149 -1.42 -8.43 -11.02
C ASP A 149 -1.71 -9.70 -10.20
N ARG A 150 -0.67 -10.26 -9.56
CA ARG A 150 -0.75 -11.46 -8.72
C ARG A 150 -0.98 -11.12 -7.24
N ASN A 151 -0.86 -9.85 -6.86
CA ASN A 151 -1.09 -9.41 -5.48
C ASN A 151 -2.59 -9.16 -5.27
N LYS A 152 -3.25 -10.12 -4.63
CA LYS A 152 -4.67 -10.06 -4.25
C LYS A 152 -4.79 -9.93 -2.75
N LYS A 153 -5.42 -8.85 -2.27
CA LYS A 153 -5.54 -8.56 -0.83
C LYS A 153 -6.74 -7.65 -0.56
N ALA A 154 -7.32 -7.79 0.64
CA ALA A 154 -8.27 -6.82 1.17
C ALA A 154 -7.91 -6.42 2.62
N GLY A 155 -8.36 -5.24 3.04
CA GLY A 155 -8.15 -4.75 4.41
C GLY A 155 -8.16 -3.22 4.51
N LYS A 156 -7.62 -2.68 5.61
CA LYS A 156 -7.37 -1.24 5.76
C LYS A 156 -6.36 -0.78 4.72
N LEU A 157 -6.58 0.40 4.13
CA LEU A 157 -5.66 1.00 3.19
C LEU A 157 -4.32 1.32 3.87
N GLY A 158 -3.23 0.91 3.24
CA GLY A 158 -1.86 1.09 3.69
C GLY A 158 -0.90 0.72 2.55
N VAL A 159 0.38 0.53 2.88
CA VAL A 159 1.35 -0.05 1.94
C VAL A 159 0.99 -1.51 1.60
N GLY A 160 1.27 -1.92 0.36
CA GLY A 160 1.20 -3.32 -0.06
C GLY A 160 -0.01 -3.71 -0.92
N TYR A 161 -0.75 -2.72 -1.43
CA TYR A 161 -1.79 -2.92 -2.45
C TYR A 161 -1.30 -2.58 -3.87
N GLY A 162 0.00 -2.32 -4.04
CA GLY A 162 0.67 -2.24 -5.34
C GLY A 162 0.90 -3.62 -5.97
N ALA A 163 1.84 -3.71 -6.92
CA ALA A 163 2.18 -4.95 -7.63
C ALA A 163 2.70 -6.08 -6.70
N ASP A 164 3.23 -5.72 -5.53
CA ASP A 164 3.64 -6.65 -4.47
C ASP A 164 3.54 -5.97 -3.08
N PRO A 165 3.70 -6.71 -1.96
CA PRO A 165 3.52 -6.16 -0.62
C PRO A 165 4.45 -5.00 -0.24
N SER A 166 5.55 -4.78 -0.95
CA SER A 166 6.49 -3.67 -0.73
C SER A 166 6.15 -2.41 -1.53
N LYS A 167 5.11 -2.48 -2.37
CA LYS A 167 4.77 -1.44 -3.34
C LYS A 167 3.45 -0.76 -3.04
N ILE A 168 3.33 0.43 -3.62
CA ILE A 168 2.15 1.27 -3.61
C ILE A 168 1.79 1.66 -5.03
N GLY A 169 0.51 1.88 -5.27
CA GLY A 169 -0.01 2.56 -6.44
C GLY A 169 -0.79 3.82 -6.09
N PRO A 170 -1.55 4.35 -7.06
CA PRO A 170 -2.34 5.55 -6.86
C PRO A 170 -3.41 5.37 -5.76
N GLU A 171 -3.81 4.13 -5.43
CA GLU A 171 -4.78 3.85 -4.37
C GLU A 171 -4.35 4.40 -3.02
N TYR A 172 -3.04 4.40 -2.72
CA TYR A 172 -2.53 4.82 -1.42
C TYR A 172 -2.70 6.34 -1.23
N GLY A 173 -2.18 7.13 -2.15
CA GLY A 173 -2.32 8.59 -2.10
C GLY A 173 -3.76 9.06 -2.30
N PHE A 174 -4.49 8.45 -3.24
CA PHE A 174 -5.90 8.77 -3.48
C PHE A 174 -6.75 8.51 -2.24
N GLY A 175 -6.64 7.32 -1.65
CA GLY A 175 -7.46 6.93 -0.52
C GLY A 175 -7.18 7.75 0.74
N LEU A 176 -5.93 8.08 1.01
CA LEU A 176 -5.59 8.99 2.12
C LEU A 176 -6.13 10.40 1.87
N SER A 177 -5.99 10.94 0.65
CA SER A 177 -6.45 12.29 0.34
C SER A 177 -7.98 12.42 0.34
N ILE A 178 -8.70 11.43 -0.20
CA ILE A 178 -10.17 11.48 -0.18
C ILE A 178 -10.70 11.33 1.26
N ALA A 179 -9.97 10.61 2.12
CA ALA A 179 -10.23 10.52 3.55
C ALA A 179 -9.90 11.79 4.36
N GLU A 180 -9.51 12.89 3.72
CA GLU A 180 -9.48 14.22 4.37
C GLU A 180 -10.63 15.11 3.88
N LYS A 181 -11.34 14.71 2.81
CA LYS A 181 -12.28 15.57 2.08
C LYS A 181 -13.76 15.20 2.24
N ILE A 182 -14.06 13.96 2.62
CA ILE A 182 -15.45 13.49 2.72
C ILE A 182 -15.64 12.72 4.02
N ASP A 183 -16.79 12.84 4.68
CA ASP A 183 -17.11 12.01 5.85
C ASP A 183 -17.55 10.60 5.46
N GLY A 184 -17.62 9.70 6.43
CA GLY A 184 -18.10 8.33 6.22
C GLY A 184 -16.99 7.28 6.00
N PRO A 185 -17.35 6.00 6.08
CA PRO A 185 -16.47 4.91 5.66
C PRO A 185 -16.27 4.93 4.14
N ILE A 186 -15.08 4.55 3.70
CA ILE A 186 -14.68 4.52 2.29
C ILE A 186 -14.24 3.11 1.92
N LEU A 187 -14.72 2.61 0.77
CA LEU A 187 -14.26 1.37 0.15
C LEU A 187 -13.64 1.68 -1.22
N LEU A 188 -12.39 1.26 -1.40
CA LEU A 188 -11.74 1.21 -2.70
C LEU A 188 -11.88 -0.21 -3.27
N ILE A 189 -12.30 -0.31 -4.52
CA ILE A 189 -12.27 -1.55 -5.29
C ILE A 189 -11.24 -1.37 -6.38
N LYS A 190 -10.08 -2.00 -6.24
CA LYS A 190 -8.97 -1.89 -7.18
C LYS A 190 -8.83 -3.16 -8.00
N THR A 191 -8.77 -3.00 -9.32
CA THR A 191 -8.63 -4.11 -10.26
C THR A 191 -7.68 -3.70 -11.37
N SER A 192 -6.47 -4.26 -11.38
CA SER A 192 -5.40 -3.79 -12.25
C SER A 192 -4.40 -4.87 -12.67
N TRP A 193 -3.95 -4.79 -13.92
CA TRP A 193 -2.94 -5.68 -14.49
C TRP A 193 -1.96 -4.96 -15.42
N GLY A 194 -0.67 -5.27 -15.30
CA GLY A 194 0.39 -4.73 -16.13
C GLY A 194 0.46 -5.42 -17.50
N GLY A 195 0.87 -4.67 -18.53
CA GLY A 195 1.15 -5.24 -19.86
C GLY A 195 -0.08 -5.79 -20.59
N LYS A 196 -1.29 -5.34 -20.23
CA LYS A 196 -2.55 -5.78 -20.84
C LYS A 196 -3.06 -4.79 -21.88
N SER A 197 -3.55 -5.32 -22.98
CA SER A 197 -4.20 -4.61 -24.07
C SER A 197 -5.65 -4.28 -23.70
N LEU A 198 -5.99 -2.99 -23.75
CA LEU A 198 -7.38 -2.56 -23.69
C LEU A 198 -8.21 -3.06 -24.89
N HIS A 199 -7.55 -3.44 -25.97
CA HIS A 199 -8.24 -3.83 -27.20
C HIS A 199 -8.90 -5.21 -27.10
N TYR A 200 -8.23 -6.18 -26.45
CA TYR A 200 -8.70 -7.56 -26.38
C TYR A 200 -8.72 -8.18 -24.98
N ASP A 201 -7.78 -7.87 -24.06
CA ASP A 201 -7.72 -8.57 -22.75
C ASP A 201 -8.97 -8.31 -21.89
N PHE A 202 -9.51 -7.10 -21.96
CA PHE A 202 -10.65 -6.63 -21.16
C PHE A 202 -11.99 -6.70 -21.89
N ARG A 203 -12.02 -7.42 -23.01
CA ARG A 203 -13.18 -7.45 -23.89
C ARG A 203 -14.35 -8.21 -23.23
N PRO A 204 -15.54 -7.59 -23.10
CA PRO A 204 -16.68 -8.24 -22.47
C PRO A 204 -17.28 -9.32 -23.38
N PRO A 205 -17.91 -10.37 -22.83
CA PRO A 205 -18.59 -11.41 -23.60
C PRO A 205 -19.65 -10.86 -24.57
N SER A 206 -20.34 -9.79 -24.19
CA SER A 206 -21.38 -9.14 -25.00
C SER A 206 -20.88 -8.57 -26.32
N SER A 207 -19.57 -8.36 -26.46
CA SER A 207 -19.01 -7.82 -27.70
C SER A 207 -18.75 -8.94 -28.74
N GLY A 208 -18.93 -10.24 -28.41
CA GLY A 208 -18.70 -11.37 -29.33
C GLY A 208 -17.25 -11.88 -29.36
N GLU A 209 -16.87 -12.66 -30.35
CA GLU A 209 -15.47 -13.12 -30.50
C GLU A 209 -14.53 -12.00 -30.98
N TYR A 210 -13.28 -12.05 -30.54
CA TYR A 210 -12.25 -11.13 -31.04
C TYR A 210 -11.77 -11.58 -32.42
N LYS A 211 -11.75 -10.66 -33.39
CA LYS A 211 -11.26 -10.91 -34.75
C LYS A 211 -9.93 -10.18 -34.93
N LEU A 212 -8.89 -10.94 -35.26
CA LEU A 212 -7.56 -10.38 -35.52
C LEU A 212 -7.58 -9.55 -36.80
N ASN A 213 -6.89 -8.42 -36.80
CA ASN A 213 -6.66 -7.62 -38.01
C ASN A 213 -5.43 -8.13 -38.80
N GLU A 214 -5.22 -7.61 -40.02
CA GLU A 214 -4.11 -8.03 -40.90
C GLU A 214 -2.73 -7.91 -40.24
N LYS A 215 -2.51 -6.86 -39.45
CA LYS A 215 -1.25 -6.63 -38.74
C LYS A 215 -1.02 -7.66 -37.62
N GLU A 216 -2.07 -8.00 -36.89
CA GLU A 216 -2.00 -9.01 -35.82
C GLU A 216 -1.81 -10.41 -36.40
N LEU A 217 -2.48 -10.73 -37.51
CA LEU A 217 -2.32 -11.99 -38.25
C LEU A 217 -0.91 -12.16 -38.81
N ALA A 218 -0.26 -11.07 -39.23
CA ALA A 218 1.12 -11.07 -39.70
C ALA A 218 2.16 -11.08 -38.55
N GLY A 219 1.73 -10.95 -37.30
CA GLY A 219 2.60 -10.92 -36.12
C GLY A 219 2.88 -12.30 -35.52
N ASP A 220 3.76 -12.33 -34.52
CA ASP A 220 4.16 -13.53 -33.77
C ASP A 220 3.24 -13.86 -32.57
N LYS A 221 2.27 -12.98 -32.28
CA LYS A 221 1.40 -13.06 -31.09
C LYS A 221 -0.02 -13.55 -31.36
N VAL A 222 -0.29 -14.13 -32.53
CA VAL A 222 -1.64 -14.54 -32.93
C VAL A 222 -2.31 -15.43 -31.87
N GLU A 223 -1.62 -16.49 -31.44
CA GLU A 223 -2.18 -17.43 -30.46
C GLU A 223 -2.29 -16.81 -29.06
N GLU A 224 -1.33 -15.99 -28.65
CA GLU A 224 -1.38 -15.23 -27.39
C GLU A 224 -2.61 -14.30 -27.36
N ILE A 225 -2.89 -13.58 -28.45
CA ILE A 225 -4.03 -12.66 -28.53
C ILE A 225 -5.36 -13.43 -28.45
N LYS A 226 -5.47 -14.57 -29.14
CA LYS A 226 -6.68 -15.42 -29.07
C LYS A 226 -6.93 -15.94 -27.66
N GLU A 227 -5.89 -16.44 -26.99
CA GLU A 227 -5.99 -16.95 -25.61
C GLU A 227 -6.37 -15.84 -24.63
N ASN A 228 -5.75 -14.67 -24.78
CA ASN A 228 -5.93 -13.55 -23.87
C ASN A 228 -7.24 -12.78 -24.11
N ALA A 229 -7.94 -12.97 -25.24
CA ALA A 229 -9.18 -12.28 -25.54
C ALA A 229 -10.24 -12.47 -24.43
N GLY A 230 -10.59 -11.37 -23.77
CA GLY A 230 -11.51 -11.30 -22.64
C GLY A 230 -11.02 -12.00 -21.37
N LEU A 231 -9.77 -12.48 -21.31
CA LEU A 231 -9.24 -13.19 -20.15
C LEU A 231 -9.29 -12.32 -18.90
N ASN A 232 -8.75 -11.10 -18.99
CA ASN A 232 -8.72 -10.19 -17.86
C ASN A 232 -10.11 -9.70 -17.46
N TYR A 233 -11.07 -9.59 -18.39
CA TYR A 233 -12.47 -9.36 -18.04
C TYR A 233 -13.00 -10.47 -17.12
N ARG A 234 -12.75 -11.73 -17.49
CA ARG A 234 -13.19 -12.89 -16.70
C ARG A 234 -12.54 -12.97 -15.33
N LEU A 235 -11.36 -12.38 -15.13
CA LEU A 235 -10.64 -12.40 -13.85
C LEU A 235 -11.08 -11.31 -12.85
N MET A 236 -12.00 -10.42 -13.20
CA MET A 236 -12.47 -9.32 -12.36
C MET A 236 -13.53 -9.69 -11.31
N HIS A 237 -13.68 -10.96 -10.94
CA HIS A 237 -14.67 -11.45 -9.97
C HIS A 237 -14.13 -11.57 -8.55
#